data_AF-D4DMF5-F1
#
_entry.id   AF-D4DMF5-F1
#
_cell.length_a   1.000
_cell.length_b   1.000
_cell.length_c   1.000
_cell.angle_alpha   90.00
_cell.angle_beta   90.00
_cell.angle_gamma   90.00
#
_symmetry.space_group_name_H-M   'P 1'
#
loop_
_entity.id
_entity.type
_entity.pdbx_description
1 polymer ?
#
loop_
_entity_poly.entity_id
_entity_poly.type
_entity_poly.pdbx_seq_one_letter_code
_entity_poly.pdbx_strand_id
1 'polypeptide(L)'
;MAAGRRGRLKEKRRRQNAIMPPDQTTRKTAMQPDFSRPVLAVDTGTSFLSLALQTDGRILSCHTDAGNKQSDLILPQIGGLFAEAGITAADLGAVVYNCGPGAFTGLRIGI
;
A
#
# COMPACT_ATOMS: atom_id res chain seq x y z
N MET A 1 60.60 0.87 -44.51
CA MET A 1 59.73 0.79 -45.70
C MET A 1 58.65 -0.26 -45.46
N ALA A 2 57.39 0.09 -45.78
CA ALA A 2 56.17 -0.69 -46.03
C ALA A 2 55.85 -1.93 -45.15
N ALA A 3 54.77 -2.03 -44.36
CA ALA A 3 53.33 -1.76 -44.56
C ALA A 3 52.55 -2.84 -45.37
N GLY A 4 51.67 -3.55 -44.64
CA GLY A 4 50.43 -4.14 -45.15
C GLY A 4 50.49 -5.64 -45.45
N ARG A 5 49.39 -6.42 -45.39
CA ARG A 5 47.97 -6.16 -45.10
C ARG A 5 47.24 -7.52 -45.24
N ARG A 6 46.24 -7.78 -44.38
CA ARG A 6 45.02 -8.61 -44.64
C ARG A 6 45.23 -10.13 -44.86
N GLY A 7 44.36 -11.05 -44.45
CA GLY A 7 42.99 -10.98 -43.93
C GLY A 7 42.66 -12.26 -43.14
N ARG A 8 41.83 -12.14 -42.10
CA ARG A 8 40.38 -12.43 -42.13
C ARG A 8 40.08 -13.93 -42.35
N LEU A 9 40.01 -14.68 -41.24
CA LEU A 9 39.03 -15.75 -41.09
C LEU A 9 38.10 -15.40 -39.94
N LYS A 10 36.81 -15.30 -40.28
CA LYS A 10 35.69 -15.06 -39.39
C LYS A 10 35.33 -16.38 -38.72
N GLU A 11 35.60 -16.55 -37.43
CA GLU A 11 35.05 -17.69 -36.71
C GLU A 11 34.16 -17.19 -35.57
N LYS A 12 32.86 -17.16 -35.92
CA LYS A 12 31.69 -17.37 -35.09
C LYS A 12 31.84 -17.08 -33.58
N ARG A 13 31.35 -15.90 -33.19
CA ARG A 13 30.75 -15.63 -31.87
C ARG A 13 29.73 -16.72 -31.54
N ARG A 14 30.14 -17.76 -30.82
CA ARG A 14 29.23 -18.61 -30.05
C ARG A 14 28.79 -17.77 -28.85
N ARG A 15 27.53 -17.34 -28.90
CA ARG A 15 26.84 -16.70 -27.79
C ARG A 15 26.93 -17.63 -26.59
N GLN A 16 27.70 -17.24 -25.59
CA GLN A 16 27.58 -17.74 -24.23
C GLN A 16 26.11 -17.53 -23.84
N ASN A 17 25.31 -18.60 -23.80
CA ASN A 17 24.09 -18.60 -23.01
C ASN A 17 24.55 -18.63 -21.55
N ALA A 18 24.97 -17.47 -21.05
CA ALA A 18 24.97 -17.22 -19.62
C ALA A 18 23.51 -17.21 -19.21
N ILE A 19 23.08 -18.28 -18.56
CA ILE A 19 21.84 -18.31 -17.81
C ILE A 19 21.98 -17.20 -16.76
N MET A 20 21.36 -16.05 -17.04
CA MET A 20 21.20 -15.00 -16.06
C MET A 20 20.36 -15.58 -14.91
N PRO A 21 20.75 -15.41 -13.64
CA PRO A 21 19.84 -15.70 -12.54
C PRO A 21 18.56 -14.86 -12.73
N PRO A 22 17.39 -15.35 -12.34
CA PRO A 22 16.18 -14.55 -12.41
C PRO A 22 16.41 -13.26 -11.62
N ASP A 23 16.31 -12.16 -12.35
CA ASP A 23 16.23 -10.79 -11.91
C ASP A 23 15.44 -10.69 -10.58
N GLN A 24 16.16 -10.47 -9.49
CA GLN A 24 15.59 -10.21 -8.15
C GLN A 24 15.19 -8.74 -7.97
N THR A 25 15.18 -7.92 -9.03
CA THR A 25 14.99 -6.46 -8.97
C THR A 25 13.52 -6.03 -9.03
N THR A 26 12.57 -6.98 -8.97
CA THR A 26 11.13 -6.64 -8.82
C THR A 26 10.47 -7.39 -7.66
N ARG A 27 11.12 -7.48 -6.49
CA ARG A 27 10.33 -7.54 -5.25
C ARG A 27 9.77 -6.15 -5.02
N LYS A 28 8.58 -5.89 -5.59
CA LYS A 28 7.69 -4.80 -5.16
C LYS A 28 7.75 -4.78 -3.64
N THR A 29 8.39 -3.78 -3.04
CA THR A 29 8.45 -3.63 -1.58
C THR A 29 6.99 -3.56 -1.13
N ALA A 30 6.45 -4.68 -0.64
CA ALA A 30 5.20 -4.65 0.07
C ALA A 30 5.48 -3.72 1.25
N MET A 31 4.83 -2.55 1.26
CA MET A 31 4.93 -1.63 2.37
C MET A 31 4.51 -2.41 3.62
N GLN A 32 5.50 -2.75 4.45
CA GLN A 32 5.23 -3.44 5.70
C GLN A 32 4.52 -2.44 6.61
N PRO A 33 3.43 -2.85 7.29
CA PRO A 33 2.75 -1.95 8.20
C PRO A 33 3.71 -1.51 9.30
N ASP A 34 3.83 -0.21 9.50
CA ASP A 34 4.64 0.39 10.54
C ASP A 34 3.74 0.84 11.70
N PHE A 35 3.60 -0.04 12.70
CA PHE A 35 2.79 0.25 13.89
C PHE A 35 3.50 1.18 14.90
N SER A 36 4.71 1.67 14.60
CA SER A 36 5.33 2.76 15.37
C SER A 36 4.85 4.15 14.94
N ARG A 37 4.17 4.23 13.79
CA ARG A 37 3.53 5.41 13.22
C ARG A 37 2.02 5.38 13.45
N PRO A 38 1.29 6.47 13.16
CA PRO A 38 -0.16 6.48 13.30
C PRO A 38 -0.87 5.35 12.54
N VAL A 39 -1.89 4.77 13.18
CA VAL A 39 -2.66 3.63 12.65
C VAL A 39 -4.13 3.98 12.61
N LEU A 40 -4.75 3.85 11.44
CA LEU A 40 -6.18 4.04 11.26
C LEU A 40 -6.89 2.68 11.24
N ALA A 41 -7.88 2.49 12.10
CA ALA A 41 -8.77 1.34 12.10
C ALA A 41 -10.13 1.72 11.50
N VAL A 42 -10.64 0.87 10.61
CA VAL A 42 -11.92 1.06 9.90
C VAL A 42 -12.82 -0.16 10.06
N ASP A 43 -14.02 0.03 10.58
CA ASP A 43 -15.06 -0.99 10.61
C ASP A 43 -16.37 -0.48 10.01
N THR A 44 -16.82 -1.16 8.96
CA THR A 44 -18.09 -0.95 8.27
C THR A 44 -18.90 -2.25 8.17
N GLY A 45 -18.62 -3.23 9.05
CA GLY A 45 -19.25 -4.56 9.02
C GLY A 45 -20.71 -4.59 9.48
N THR A 46 -21.24 -3.47 9.98
CA THR A 46 -22.61 -3.32 10.49
C THR A 46 -23.26 -2.03 9.94
N SER A 47 -24.45 -1.66 10.44
CA SER A 47 -25.05 -0.35 10.15
C SER A 47 -24.25 0.83 10.72
N PHE A 48 -23.31 0.56 11.63
CA PHE A 48 -22.45 1.57 12.21
C PHE A 48 -21.16 1.73 11.40
N LEU A 49 -20.75 2.99 11.20
CA LEU A 49 -19.41 3.37 10.79
C LEU A 49 -18.59 3.60 12.06
N SER A 50 -17.56 2.77 12.26
CA SER A 50 -16.64 2.91 13.39
C SER A 50 -15.24 3.16 12.87
N LEU A 51 -14.61 4.23 13.35
CA LEU A 51 -13.22 4.57 13.03
C LEU A 51 -12.46 4.80 14.32
N ALA A 52 -11.18 4.43 14.32
CA ALA A 52 -10.26 4.79 15.39
C ALA A 52 -8.88 5.14 14.84
N LEU A 53 -8.26 6.17 15.38
CA LEU A 53 -6.91 6.62 15.03
C LEU A 53 -6.04 6.53 16.27
N GLN A 54 -5.04 5.66 16.23
CA GLN A 54 -3.96 5.66 17.21
C GLN A 54 -2.85 6.60 16.72
N THR A 55 -2.44 7.54 17.55
CA THR A 55 -1.29 8.44 17.30
C THR A 55 -0.73 8.93 18.63
N ASP A 56 0.58 9.11 18.74
CA ASP A 56 1.22 9.74 19.92
C ASP A 56 0.78 9.18 21.29
N GLY A 57 0.54 7.86 21.36
CA GLY A 57 0.09 7.20 22.59
C GLY A 57 -1.37 7.45 22.99
N ARG A 58 -2.16 8.14 22.16
CA ARG A 58 -3.61 8.37 22.34
C ARG A 58 -4.42 7.67 21.24
N ILE A 59 -5.71 7.50 21.51
CA ILE A 59 -6.70 6.96 20.57
C ILE A 59 -7.82 7.97 20.41
N LEU A 60 -8.04 8.42 19.17
CA LEU A 60 -9.24 9.15 18.77
C LEU A 60 -10.21 8.17 18.12
N SER A 61 -11.51 8.34 18.30
CA SER A 61 -12.48 7.42 17.71
C SER A 61 -13.79 8.11 17.37
N CYS A 62 -14.47 7.59 16.35
CA CYS A 62 -15.84 7.93 16.06
C CYS A 62 -16.66 6.67 15.85
N HIS A 63 -17.89 6.68 16.33
CA HIS A 63 -18.84 5.61 16.16
C HIS A 63 -20.19 6.24 15.83
N THR A 64 -20.73 5.95 14.66
CA THR A 64 -21.92 6.63 14.15
C THR A 64 -22.82 5.62 13.45
N ASP A 65 -24.12 5.68 13.73
CA ASP A 65 -25.10 4.94 12.93
C ASP A 65 -25.14 5.56 11.54
N ALA A 66 -24.59 4.85 10.57
CA ALA A 66 -24.42 5.32 9.21
C ALA A 66 -25.52 4.77 8.28
N GLY A 67 -26.31 3.79 8.72
CA GLY A 67 -27.34 3.16 7.89
C GLY A 67 -26.80 2.64 6.56
N ASN A 68 -27.09 3.35 5.47
CA ASN A 68 -26.61 3.07 4.11
C ASN A 68 -25.66 4.17 3.56
N LYS A 69 -25.23 5.11 4.40
CA LYS A 69 -24.42 6.28 4.05
C LYS A 69 -22.95 6.13 4.46
N GLN A 70 -22.47 4.92 4.73
CA GLN A 70 -21.08 4.68 5.15
C GLN A 70 -20.07 5.30 4.18
N SER A 71 -20.29 5.12 2.87
CA SER A 71 -19.40 5.64 1.81
C SER A 71 -19.30 7.17 1.82
N ASP A 72 -20.38 7.86 2.15
CA ASP A 72 -20.43 9.33 2.17
C ASP A 72 -19.79 9.89 3.44
N LEU A 73 -19.89 9.16 4.55
CA LEU A 73 -19.45 9.62 5.87
C LEU A 73 -18.00 9.26 6.21
N ILE A 74 -17.45 8.20 5.61
CA ILE A 74 -16.12 7.69 5.98
C ILE A 74 -15.00 8.71 5.77
N LEU A 75 -14.91 9.35 4.60
CA LEU A 75 -13.83 10.30 4.32
C LEU A 75 -13.93 11.57 5.19
N PRO A 76 -15.10 12.21 5.35
CA PRO A 76 -15.25 13.32 6.29
C PRO A 76 -14.88 12.97 7.73
N GLN A 77 -15.26 11.79 8.22
CA GLN A 77 -14.95 11.39 9.59
C GLN A 77 -13.44 11.08 9.78
N ILE A 78 -12.80 10.42 8.81
CA ILE A 78 -11.34 10.26 8.81
C ILE A 78 -10.65 11.64 8.81
N GLY A 79 -11.13 12.57 7.98
CA GLY A 79 -10.62 13.94 7.94
C GLY A 79 -10.74 14.66 9.28
N GLY A 80 -11.85 14.46 10.00
CA GLY A 80 -12.04 14.96 11.37
C GLY A 80 -11.02 14.41 12.35
N LEU A 81 -10.79 13.09 12.34
CA LEU A 81 -9.78 12.44 13.18
C LEU A 81 -8.36 12.94 12.88
N PHE A 82 -8.02 13.12 11.60
CA PHE A 82 -6.73 13.66 11.18
C PHE A 82 -6.54 15.11 11.62
N ALA A 83 -7.57 15.94 11.46
CA ALA A 83 -7.54 17.34 11.90
C ALA A 83 -7.37 17.46 13.42
N GLU A 84 -8.08 16.64 14.20
CA GLU A 84 -7.95 16.59 15.66
C GLU A 84 -6.58 16.06 16.11
N ALA A 85 -6.03 15.07 15.39
CA ALA A 85 -4.70 14.54 15.64
C ALA A 85 -3.56 15.48 15.18
N GLY A 86 -3.82 16.38 14.23
CA GLY A 86 -2.80 17.21 13.59
C GLY A 86 -1.92 16.45 12.61
N ILE A 87 -2.44 15.37 11.99
CA ILE A 87 -1.69 14.52 11.05
C ILE A 87 -2.33 14.53 9.66
N THR A 88 -1.62 13.94 8.69
CA THR A 88 -2.10 13.70 7.33
C THR A 88 -2.11 12.20 7.01
N ALA A 89 -2.74 11.82 5.90
CA ALA A 89 -2.71 10.43 5.43
C ALA A 89 -1.27 9.93 5.13
N ALA A 90 -0.34 10.82 4.79
CA ALA A 90 1.06 10.47 4.54
C ALA A 90 1.80 10.05 5.82
N ASP A 91 1.27 10.40 6.98
CA ASP A 91 1.85 10.07 8.27
C ASP A 91 1.51 8.64 8.73
N LEU A 92 0.42 8.07 8.20
CA LEU A 92 -0.03 6.72 8.53
C LEU A 92 1.04 5.67 8.22
N GLY A 93 1.28 4.78 9.18
CA GLY A 93 2.08 3.59 8.99
C GLY A 93 1.26 2.35 8.62
N ALA A 94 -0.03 2.34 8.97
CA ALA A 94 -0.94 1.26 8.62
C ALA A 94 -2.41 1.71 8.59
N VAL A 95 -3.21 1.00 7.79
CA VAL A 95 -4.67 1.00 7.88
C VAL A 95 -5.11 -0.43 8.16
N VAL A 96 -5.86 -0.62 9.23
CA VAL A 96 -6.43 -1.92 9.62
C VAL A 96 -7.94 -1.87 9.43
N TYR A 97 -8.54 -2.99 9.08
CA TYR A 97 -9.99 -3.06 8.90
C TYR A 97 -10.54 -4.39 9.40
N ASN A 98 -11.81 -4.38 9.77
CA ASN A 98 -12.52 -5.59 10.14
C ASN A 98 -12.73 -6.47 8.90
N CYS A 99 -12.06 -7.62 8.84
CA CYS A 99 -12.18 -8.54 7.72
C CYS A 99 -13.48 -9.37 7.75
N GLY A 100 -14.22 -9.40 8.88
CA GLY A 100 -15.53 -10.04 9.02
C GLY A 100 -15.60 -11.55 8.69
N PRO A 101 -16.71 -12.21 9.06
CA PRO A 101 -17.69 -12.62 8.07
C PRO A 101 -18.99 -11.80 8.20
N GLY A 102 -19.33 -11.00 7.18
CA GLY A 102 -20.44 -10.05 7.24
C GLY A 102 -20.51 -9.18 5.98
N ALA A 103 -21.71 -8.59 5.72
CA ALA A 103 -22.16 -7.92 4.49
C ALA A 103 -21.06 -7.68 3.44
N PHE A 104 -20.93 -8.67 2.55
CA PHE A 104 -20.05 -8.65 1.38
C PHE A 104 -20.54 -7.61 0.36
N THR A 105 -20.39 -6.33 0.68
CA THR A 105 -20.54 -5.20 -0.26
C THR A 105 -19.46 -4.12 -0.06
N GLY A 106 -18.67 -4.15 1.02
CA GLY A 106 -17.75 -3.05 1.36
C GLY A 106 -16.37 -3.02 0.66
N LEU A 107 -15.91 -4.12 0.04
CA LEU A 107 -14.60 -4.18 -0.64
C LEU A 107 -14.58 -3.48 -2.03
N ARG A 108 -15.31 -2.37 -2.20
CA ARG A 108 -15.16 -1.44 -3.35
C ARG A 108 -14.92 0.02 -2.91
N ILE A 109 -14.68 0.27 -1.62
CA ILE A 109 -14.20 1.58 -1.17
C ILE A 109 -12.65 1.52 -1.18
N GLY A 110 -12.06 1.58 -2.37
CA GLY A 110 -10.61 1.80 -2.54
C GLY A 110 -9.70 0.57 -2.60
N ILE A 111 -9.87 -0.29 -3.61
CA ILE A 111 -8.73 -0.99 -4.24
C ILE A 111 -8.51 -0.44 -5.65
#